data_AF-A0A0G0K9Z7-F1
#
_entry.id   AF-A0A0G0K9Z7-F1
#
_cell.length_a   1.000
_cell.length_b   1.000
_cell.length_c   1.000
_cell.angle_alpha   90.00
_cell.angle_beta   90.00
_cell.angle_gamma   90.00
#
_symmetry.space_group_name_H-M   'P 1'
#
loop_
_entity.id
_entity.type
_entity.pdbx_description
1 polymer ?
#
loop_
_entity_poly.entity_id
_entity_poly.type
_entity_poly.pdbx_seq_one_letter_code
_entity_poly.pdbx_strand_id
1 'polypeptide(L)'
;MAEETINTQTSDTITNHTEAPKIDLVGVKLLMVIKNDKGENEFLIMHRIPEKYPDATAHWDFPGGRVEPGQRFNKSLLREVKEETDLSVKFSKAFYESK
;
A
#
# COMPACT_ATOMS: atom_id res chain seq x y z
N MET A 1 -14.34 -14.57 69.11
CA MET A 1 -12.94 -14.76 68.68
C MET A 1 -12.93 -15.69 67.48
N ALA A 2 -13.16 -15.12 66.29
CA ALA A 2 -12.86 -15.74 65.01
C ALA A 2 -12.57 -14.55 64.08
N GLU A 3 -11.33 -14.44 63.67
CA GLU A 3 -10.76 -13.29 62.97
C GLU A 3 -11.22 -13.26 61.51
N GLU A 4 -11.57 -12.05 61.09
CA GLU A 4 -11.94 -11.66 59.74
C GLU A 4 -10.63 -11.48 58.95
N THR A 5 -10.26 -12.46 58.12
CA THR A 5 -9.07 -12.32 57.26
C THR A 5 -9.43 -11.45 56.05
N ILE A 6 -9.09 -10.17 56.16
CA ILE A 6 -9.14 -9.17 55.09
C ILE A 6 -8.19 -9.61 53.98
N ASN A 7 -8.72 -10.15 52.88
CA ASN A 7 -7.93 -10.38 51.68
C ASN A 7 -7.81 -9.05 50.91
N THR A 8 -6.61 -8.49 50.94
CA THR A 8 -6.23 -7.22 50.33
C THR A 8 -6.32 -7.27 48.80
N GLN A 9 -7.14 -6.39 48.23
CA GLN A 9 -7.04 -5.97 46.84
C GLN A 9 -5.61 -5.45 46.58
N THR A 10 -4.88 -6.10 45.66
CA THR A 10 -3.84 -5.41 44.92
C THR A 10 -4.34 -5.33 43.48
N SER A 11 -4.66 -4.11 43.08
CA SER A 11 -5.19 -3.72 41.80
C SER A 11 -4.18 -4.00 40.68
N ASP A 12 -4.37 -5.13 40.00
CA ASP A 12 -3.83 -5.33 38.66
C ASP A 12 -4.51 -4.33 37.73
N THR A 13 -3.76 -3.28 37.40
CA THR A 13 -4.16 -2.33 36.37
C THR A 13 -4.11 -3.08 35.04
N ILE A 14 -5.25 -3.62 34.61
CA ILE A 14 -5.44 -4.07 33.23
C ILE A 14 -5.54 -2.81 32.38
N THR A 15 -4.40 -2.23 32.03
CA THR A 15 -4.30 -1.29 30.93
C THR A 15 -4.40 -2.10 29.65
N ASN A 16 -5.63 -2.37 29.21
CA ASN A 16 -5.89 -2.79 27.84
C ASN A 16 -5.54 -1.62 26.91
N HIS A 17 -4.26 -1.50 26.57
CA HIS A 17 -3.86 -0.76 25.39
C HIS A 17 -4.30 -1.58 24.19
N THR A 18 -5.51 -1.31 23.69
CA THR A 18 -5.89 -1.68 22.33
C THR A 18 -5.04 -0.79 21.40
N GLU A 19 -3.79 -1.20 21.15
CA GLU A 19 -3.03 -0.67 20.03
C GLU A 19 -3.88 -0.87 18.77
N ALA A 20 -4.13 0.22 18.04
CA ALA A 20 -4.71 0.11 16.70
C ALA A 20 -3.84 -0.85 15.87
N PRO A 21 -4.44 -1.77 15.09
CA PRO A 21 -3.65 -2.71 14.31
C PRO A 21 -2.65 -1.94 13.46
N LYS A 22 -1.37 -2.35 13.48
CA LYS A 22 -0.39 -1.88 12.50
C LYS A 22 -0.90 -2.27 11.13
N ILE A 23 -1.34 -1.29 10.35
CA ILE A 23 -1.75 -1.51 8.96
C ILE A 23 -0.46 -1.51 8.14
N ASP A 24 -0.07 -2.67 7.64
CA ASP A 24 0.97 -2.74 6.63
C ASP A 24 0.50 -1.96 5.40
N LEU A 25 1.20 -0.88 5.05
CA LEU A 25 0.92 -0.14 3.84
C LEU A 25 1.41 -0.95 2.64
N VAL A 26 0.50 -1.70 2.02
CA VAL A 26 0.79 -2.45 0.79
C VAL A 26 0.50 -1.60 -0.43
N GLY A 27 1.48 -1.47 -1.32
CA GLY A 27 1.36 -0.80 -2.61
C GLY A 27 1.62 -1.74 -3.78
N VAL A 28 1.05 -1.42 -4.94
CA VAL A 28 1.29 -2.11 -6.22
C VAL A 28 1.72 -1.11 -7.28
N LYS A 29 2.65 -1.51 -8.15
CA LYS A 29 3.17 -0.69 -9.25
C LYS A 29 3.20 -1.49 -10.55
N LEU A 30 2.92 -0.84 -11.67
CA LEU A 30 2.94 -1.43 -13.00
C LEU A 30 4.13 -0.89 -13.80
N LEU A 31 5.09 -1.77 -14.11
CA LEU A 31 6.05 -1.52 -15.18
C LEU A 31 5.41 -1.86 -16.52
N MET A 32 5.16 -0.86 -17.35
CA MET A 32 4.63 -1.04 -18.71
C MET A 32 5.77 -0.93 -19.72
N VAL A 33 5.88 -1.92 -20.61
CA VAL A 33 6.79 -1.91 -21.76
C VAL A 33 5.97 -1.68 -23.03
N ILE A 34 6.32 -0.64 -23.77
CA ILE A 34 5.70 -0.25 -25.03
C ILE A 34 6.73 -0.46 -26.14
N LYS A 35 6.33 -1.02 -27.28
CA LYS A 35 7.18 -1.04 -28.47
C LYS A 35 6.87 0.15 -29.35
N ASN A 36 7.87 0.96 -29.65
CA ASN A 36 7.72 2.07 -30.60
C ASN A 36 7.71 1.58 -32.06
N ASP A 37 7.54 2.50 -32.99
CA ASP A 37 7.49 2.24 -34.44
C ASP A 37 8.78 1.63 -35.00
N LYS A 38 9.92 1.85 -34.32
CA LYS A 38 11.22 1.25 -34.63
C LYS A 38 11.41 -0.14 -34.01
N GLY A 39 10.45 -0.60 -33.20
CA GLY A 39 10.50 -1.87 -32.49
C GLY A 39 11.33 -1.84 -31.21
N GLU A 40 11.72 -0.66 -30.72
CA GLU A 40 12.47 -0.47 -29.48
C GLU A 40 11.53 -0.44 -28.27
N ASN A 41 12.06 -0.79 -27.10
CA ASN A 41 11.28 -0.80 -25.86
C ASN A 41 11.31 0.58 -25.19
N GLU A 42 10.13 1.09 -24.87
CA GLU A 42 9.89 2.29 -24.07
C GLU A 42 9.08 1.96 -22.82
N PHE A 43 9.11 2.85 -21.84
CA PHE A 43 8.42 2.68 -20.58
C PHE A 43 7.49 3.85 -20.29
N LEU A 44 6.33 3.54 -19.73
CA LEU A 44 5.44 4.57 -19.20
C LEU A 44 5.83 4.91 -17.77
N ILE A 45 6.22 6.16 -17.55
CA ILE A 45 6.48 6.76 -16.24
C ILE A 45 5.63 8.01 -16.07
N MET A 46 5.29 8.33 -14.83
CA MET A 46 4.47 9.48 -14.47
C MET A 46 5.31 10.50 -13.71
N HIS A 47 5.11 11.78 -14.00
CA HIS A 47 5.69 12.85 -13.19
C HIS A 47 4.74 13.17 -12.03
N ARG A 48 5.22 13.03 -10.80
CA ARG A 48 4.46 13.41 -9.61
C ARG A 48 4.28 14.92 -9.56
N ILE A 49 3.14 15.36 -9.05
CA ILE A 49 2.86 16.78 -8.80
C ILE A 49 3.60 17.17 -7.50
N PRO A 50 4.68 17.98 -7.56
CA PRO A 50 5.52 18.25 -6.40
C PRO A 50 4.74 18.90 -5.24
N GLU A 51 3.76 19.76 -5.54
CA GLU A 51 2.96 20.46 -4.55
C GLU A 51 2.09 19.51 -3.71
N LYS A 52 1.70 18.36 -4.28
CA LYS A 52 0.91 17.34 -3.58
C LYS A 52 1.77 16.43 -2.72
N TYR A 53 3.08 16.36 -2.99
CA TYR A 53 4.03 15.46 -2.33
C TYR A 53 5.38 16.16 -2.10
N PRO A 54 5.43 17.17 -1.22
CA PRO A 54 6.64 17.99 -1.01
C PRO A 54 7.83 17.17 -0.47
N ASP A 55 7.57 16.08 0.25
CA ASP A 55 8.59 15.20 0.81
C ASP A 55 9.06 14.10 -0.16
N ALA A 56 8.46 13.99 -1.35
CA ALA A 56 8.85 12.99 -2.32
C ALA A 56 10.10 13.44 -3.08
N THR A 57 11.22 12.76 -2.84
CA THR A 57 12.50 13.02 -3.54
C THR A 57 12.48 12.57 -5.01
N ALA A 58 11.65 11.57 -5.35
CA ALA A 58 11.51 11.05 -6.70
C ALA A 58 10.35 11.74 -7.44
N HIS A 59 10.70 12.43 -8.52
CA HIS A 59 9.73 13.13 -9.37
C HIS A 59 9.05 12.19 -10.38
N TRP A 60 9.70 11.08 -10.72
CA TRP A 60 9.18 10.07 -11.63
C TRP A 60 8.79 8.81 -10.87
N ASP A 61 7.63 8.23 -11.21
CA ASP A 61 7.12 7.01 -10.60
C ASP A 61 6.37 6.17 -11.64
N PHE A 62 6.18 4.88 -11.36
CA PHE A 62 5.33 4.02 -12.17
C PHE A 62 3.86 4.17 -11.78
N PRO A 63 2.92 3.96 -12.72
CA PRO A 63 1.50 3.86 -12.41
C PRO A 63 1.24 2.83 -11.31
N GLY A 64 0.38 3.18 -10.36
CA GLY A 64 0.00 2.33 -9.25
C GLY A 64 -0.01 3.04 -7.90
N GLY A 65 -0.66 2.40 -6.94
CA GLY A 65 -0.94 3.02 -5.64
C GLY A 65 -1.23 1.99 -4.56
N ARG A 66 -2.01 2.43 -3.57
CA ARG A 66 -2.29 1.62 -2.38
C ARG A 66 -3.29 0.52 -2.67
N VAL A 67 -3.06 -0.64 -2.07
CA VAL A 67 -4.05 -1.72 -2.04
C VAL A 67 -5.01 -1.43 -0.90
N GLU A 68 -6.30 -1.35 -1.22
CA GLU A 68 -7.34 -1.19 -0.20
C GLU A 68 -7.52 -2.50 0.59
N PRO A 69 -7.89 -2.43 1.88
CA PRO A 69 -8.16 -3.62 2.69
C PRO A 69 -9.15 -4.57 2.01
N GLY A 70 -8.76 -5.83 1.85
CA GLY A 70 -9.59 -6.87 1.21
C GLY A 70 -9.60 -6.83 -0.32
N GLN A 71 -8.94 -5.87 -0.97
CA GLN A 71 -8.85 -5.80 -2.43
C GLN A 71 -7.74 -6.72 -2.96
N ARG A 72 -8.01 -7.42 -4.07
CA ARG A 72 -6.99 -8.21 -4.77
C ARG A 72 -5.99 -7.28 -5.47
N PHE A 73 -4.70 -7.60 -5.39
CA PHE A 73 -3.61 -6.81 -5.99
C PHE A 73 -3.83 -6.46 -7.47
N ASN A 74 -4.27 -7.43 -8.27
CA ASN A 74 -4.55 -7.20 -9.68
C ASN A 74 -5.72 -6.22 -9.90
N LYS A 75 -6.75 -6.27 -9.05
CA LYS A 75 -7.88 -5.35 -9.11
C LYS A 75 -7.46 -3.94 -8.70
N SER A 76 -6.66 -3.80 -7.64
CA SER A 76 -6.08 -2.52 -7.21
C SER A 76 -5.24 -1.91 -8.33
N LEU A 77 -4.35 -2.71 -8.93
CA LEU A 77 -3.45 -2.22 -9.97
C LEU A 77 -4.20 -1.75 -11.22
N LEU A 78 -5.22 -2.50 -11.66
CA LEU A 78 -6.05 -2.09 -12.81
C LEU A 78 -6.84 -0.81 -12.53
N ARG A 79 -7.35 -0.63 -11.30
CA ARG A 79 -8.03 0.60 -10.88
C ARG A 79 -7.08 1.79 -10.95
N GLU A 80 -5.94 1.71 -10.26
CA GLU A 80 -4.95 2.79 -10.19
C GLU A 80 -4.46 3.20 -11.59
N VAL A 81 -4.10 2.23 -12.44
CA VAL A 81 -3.67 2.51 -13.82
C VAL A 81 -4.75 3.25 -14.59
N LYS A 82 -6.02 2.84 -14.46
CA LYS A 82 -7.12 3.51 -15.15
C LYS A 82 -7.33 4.93 -14.62
N GLU A 83 -7.22 5.16 -13.31
CA GLU A 83 -7.38 6.49 -12.69
C GLU A 83 -6.25 7.46 -13.08
N GLU A 84 -5.01 6.98 -13.12
CA GLU A 84 -3.82 7.82 -13.35
C GLU A 84 -3.51 8.05 -14.83
N THR A 85 -3.87 7.11 -15.71
CA THR A 85 -3.46 7.10 -17.12
C THR A 85 -4.61 7.01 -18.12
N ASP A 86 -5.83 6.74 -17.66
CA ASP A 86 -7.00 6.42 -18.48
C ASP A 86 -6.85 5.17 -19.39
N LEU A 87 -5.76 4.39 -19.24
CA LEU A 87 -5.51 3.19 -20.02
C LEU A 87 -6.28 1.97 -19.50
N SER A 88 -6.69 1.09 -20.42
CA SER A 88 -7.22 -0.24 -20.10
C SER A 88 -6.20 -1.30 -20.51
N VAL A 89 -5.65 -2.02 -19.52
CA VAL A 89 -4.51 -2.93 -19.72
C VAL A 89 -4.88 -4.38 -19.40
N LYS A 90 -4.10 -5.32 -19.96
CA LYS A 90 -4.15 -6.74 -19.59
C LYS A 90 -2.76 -7.19 -19.19
N PHE A 91 -2.66 -8.00 -18.14
CA PHE A 91 -1.38 -8.53 -17.68
C PHE A 91 -0.89 -9.63 -18.62
N SER A 92 0.32 -9.46 -19.15
CA SER A 92 0.98 -10.46 -19.99
C SER A 92 1.90 -11.40 -19.21
N LYS A 93 2.40 -10.96 -18.03
CA LYS A 93 3.27 -11.74 -17.14
C LYS A 93 3.06 -11.35 -15.67
N ALA A 94 3.31 -12.28 -14.75
CA ALA A 94 3.05 -12.13 -13.31
C ALA A 94 4.23 -11.50 -12.52
N PHE A 95 3.86 -11.03 -11.32
CA PHE A 95 4.48 -10.06 -10.41
C PHE A 95 5.91 -10.34 -9.92
N TYR A 96 6.59 -9.25 -9.57
CA TYR A 96 7.78 -9.19 -8.70
C TYR A 96 7.34 -8.64 -7.32
N GLU A 97 7.78 -9.27 -6.23
CA GLU A 97 7.54 -8.80 -4.86
C GLU A 97 8.83 -8.22 -4.29
N SER A 98 8.77 -6.97 -3.82
CA SER A 98 9.83 -6.36 -3.03
C SER A 98 9.50 -6.57 -1.55
N LYS A 99 10.46 -7.08 -0.78
CA LYS A 99 10.43 -7.05 0.69
C LYS A 99 10.86 -5.70 1.22
#